data_AF-A0A2N1VRH8-F1
#
_entry.id   AF-A0A2N1VRH8-F1
#
_cell.length_a   1.000
_cell.length_b   1.000
_cell.length_c   1.000
_cell.angle_alpha   90.00
_cell.angle_beta   90.00
_cell.angle_gamma   90.00
#
_symmetry.space_group_name_H-M   'P 1'
#
loop_
_entity.id
_entity.type
_entity.pdbx_description
1 polymer ?
#
loop_
_entity_poly.entity_id
_entity_poly.type
_entity_poly.pdbx_seq_one_letter_code
_entity_poly.pdbx_strand_id
1 'polypeptide(L)'
;MKKLYFSLILIGFIFSSCSDNSSIVSSESSQVINSKSVVNSGEISNWLSLPELKEESLRKVYSAKKRIMNSEGGYLEFNEIYETKNGKTINIYSSLTFPPNFIDTDDDDSNDFADISMTADTRTCSYTFTPHMKFNNKPIFNGRYEGLNLAGINTDKLQFVFQSDAGDLEFIRFEKITVDTENGVLEIQNAIIPHFCRYGFVN
;
A
#
# COMPACT_ATOMS: atom_id res chain seq x y z
N MET A 1 -31.66 15.77 -70.89
CA MET A 1 -31.82 17.11 -70.26
C MET A 1 -32.79 16.98 -69.09
N LYS A 2 -32.52 17.68 -67.97
CA LYS A 2 -33.26 17.73 -66.68
C LYS A 2 -32.94 16.57 -65.73
N LYS A 3 -32.64 16.76 -64.43
CA LYS A 3 -32.51 17.93 -63.55
C LYS A 3 -31.59 17.55 -62.36
N LEU A 4 -30.79 18.51 -61.93
CA LEU A 4 -30.03 18.58 -60.66
C LEU A 4 -30.99 18.88 -59.49
N TYR A 5 -30.83 18.22 -58.33
CA TYR A 5 -31.06 18.74 -56.96
C TYR A 5 -30.28 17.83 -55.96
N PHE A 6 -29.21 18.29 -55.31
CA PHE A 6 -29.15 19.01 -54.03
C PHE A 6 -29.60 18.18 -52.81
N SER A 7 -28.66 17.72 -51.98
CA SER A 7 -28.67 18.04 -50.54
C SER A 7 -27.38 17.57 -49.85
N LEU A 8 -26.77 18.53 -49.17
CA LEU A 8 -25.54 18.49 -48.41
C LEU A 8 -25.93 18.31 -46.93
N ILE A 9 -25.47 17.25 -46.27
CA ILE A 9 -25.50 17.18 -44.79
C ILE A 9 -24.11 16.75 -44.33
N LEU A 10 -23.28 17.76 -44.06
CA LEU A 10 -22.01 17.61 -43.36
C LEU A 10 -22.32 17.66 -41.86
N ILE A 11 -22.41 16.49 -41.22
CA ILE A 11 -22.55 16.38 -39.77
C ILE A 11 -21.18 16.64 -39.16
N GLY A 12 -21.00 17.85 -38.62
CA GLY A 12 -19.86 18.19 -37.77
C GLY A 12 -19.98 17.47 -36.44
N PHE A 13 -19.14 16.46 -36.24
CA PHE A 13 -18.87 15.92 -34.91
C PHE A 13 -17.95 16.89 -34.18
N ILE A 14 -18.53 17.67 -33.26
CA ILE A 14 -17.80 18.48 -32.31
C ILE A 14 -17.32 17.50 -31.23
N PHE A 15 -16.10 16.99 -31.36
CA PHE A 15 -15.43 16.30 -30.27
C PHE A 15 -15.03 17.35 -29.22
N SER A 16 -15.86 17.48 -28.19
CA SER A 16 -15.47 18.12 -26.93
C SER A 16 -14.41 17.24 -26.28
N SER A 17 -13.14 17.54 -26.51
CA SER A 17 -12.06 17.03 -25.68
C SER A 17 -12.11 17.81 -24.37
N CYS A 18 -12.74 17.22 -23.36
CA CYS A 18 -12.49 17.60 -21.97
C CYS A 18 -11.04 17.20 -21.70
N SER A 19 -10.16 18.17 -21.51
CA SER A 19 -8.88 17.94 -20.87
C SER A 19 -9.15 17.70 -19.39
N ASP A 20 -9.17 16.43 -18.99
CA ASP A 20 -9.06 16.08 -17.58
C ASP A 20 -7.66 16.50 -17.12
N ASN A 21 -7.58 17.68 -16.52
CA ASN A 21 -6.44 18.05 -15.69
C ASN A 21 -6.56 17.27 -14.37
N SER A 22 -6.32 15.96 -14.42
CA SER A 22 -6.04 15.20 -13.20
C SER A 22 -4.63 15.60 -12.76
N SER A 23 -4.55 16.32 -11.64
CA SER A 23 -3.26 16.56 -10.99
C SER A 23 -2.87 15.27 -10.26
N ILE A 24 -2.39 14.27 -11.00
CA ILE A 24 -1.63 13.17 -10.43
C ILE A 24 -0.31 13.78 -9.97
N VAL A 25 -0.27 14.20 -8.70
CA VAL A 25 0.99 14.57 -8.05
C VAL A 25 1.65 13.28 -7.62
N SER A 26 2.37 12.65 -8.56
CA SER A 26 3.36 11.64 -8.18
C SER A 26 4.47 12.37 -7.43
N SER A 27 4.46 12.30 -6.11
CA SER A 27 5.66 12.61 -5.33
C SER A 27 6.67 11.50 -5.62
N GLU A 28 7.53 11.70 -6.61
CA GLU A 28 8.72 10.86 -6.83
C GLU A 28 9.70 11.06 -5.67
N SER A 29 9.33 10.65 -4.46
CA SER A 29 10.30 10.46 -3.38
C SER A 29 10.95 9.09 -3.57
N SER A 30 11.83 8.97 -4.56
CA SER A 30 12.78 7.84 -4.61
C SER A 30 13.80 8.03 -3.49
N GLN A 31 13.40 7.74 -2.26
CA GLN A 31 14.30 7.76 -1.12
C GLN A 31 15.15 6.49 -1.13
N VAL A 32 16.28 6.55 -1.84
CA VAL A 32 17.42 5.66 -1.56
C VAL A 32 18.06 6.14 -0.25
N ILE A 33 17.38 5.94 0.89
CA ILE A 33 17.98 6.20 2.20
C ILE A 33 18.85 4.99 2.55
N ASN A 34 20.14 5.08 2.20
CA ASN A 34 21.17 4.36 2.93
C ASN A 34 21.43 5.11 4.23
N SER A 35 20.66 4.85 5.30
CA SER A 35 21.05 5.09 6.70
C SER A 35 19.89 4.79 7.65
N LYS A 36 20.21 4.05 8.70
CA LYS A 36 19.39 3.80 9.89
C LYS A 36 19.15 5.13 10.62
N SER A 37 18.21 5.94 10.14
CA SER A 37 17.86 7.22 10.76
C SER A 37 16.65 6.98 11.68
N VAL A 38 16.92 6.87 12.98
CA VAL A 38 15.88 6.91 14.01
C VAL A 38 15.32 8.33 14.01
N VAL A 39 14.03 8.47 13.73
CA VAL A 39 13.39 9.79 13.77
C VAL A 39 12.99 10.10 15.20
N ASN A 40 13.52 11.19 15.74
CA ASN A 40 12.97 11.77 16.95
C ASN A 40 11.52 12.17 16.67
N SER A 41 10.58 11.63 17.44
CA SER A 41 9.11 11.74 17.34
C SER A 41 8.51 13.16 17.35
N GLY A 42 9.33 14.21 17.26
CA GLY A 42 8.91 15.61 17.21
C GLY A 42 8.51 16.13 15.82
N GLU A 43 8.94 15.50 14.71
CA GLU A 43 8.71 16.02 13.35
C GLU A 43 7.85 15.13 12.43
N ILE A 44 7.76 13.83 12.70
CA ILE A 44 6.89 12.88 11.98
C ILE A 44 5.70 12.55 12.88
N SER A 45 4.52 12.89 12.38
CA SER A 45 3.27 12.78 13.09
C SER A 45 2.71 11.34 13.01
N ASN A 46 1.70 11.08 13.83
CA ASN A 46 1.12 9.77 14.13
C ASN A 46 0.85 8.91 12.88
N TRP A 47 0.63 7.61 13.10
CA TRP A 47 0.08 6.71 12.06
C TRP A 47 -1.09 7.35 11.32
N LEU A 48 -1.06 7.26 10.00
CA LEU A 48 -2.17 7.72 9.18
C LEU A 48 -3.42 6.90 9.54
N SER A 49 -4.45 7.59 10.01
CA SER A 49 -5.64 6.95 10.56
C SER A 49 -6.61 6.52 9.46
N LEU A 50 -7.28 5.39 9.68
CA LEU A 50 -8.39 4.91 8.86
C LEU A 50 -9.73 5.41 9.44
N PRO A 51 -10.75 5.63 8.59
CA PRO A 51 -12.09 5.96 9.07
C PRO A 51 -12.67 4.85 9.96
N GLU A 52 -13.49 5.23 10.94
CA GLU A 52 -14.17 4.29 11.84
C GLU A 52 -14.99 3.25 11.05
N LEU A 53 -14.79 1.97 11.41
CA LEU A 53 -15.57 0.85 10.89
C LEU A 53 -17.03 0.92 11.35
N LYS A 54 -17.93 0.45 10.48
CA LYS A 54 -19.29 0.08 10.87
C LYS A 54 -19.24 -1.08 11.88
N GLU A 55 -20.15 -1.11 12.86
CA GLU A 55 -20.10 -2.07 13.97
C GLU A 55 -19.99 -3.54 13.54
N GLU A 56 -20.66 -3.90 12.45
CA GLU A 56 -20.64 -5.24 11.86
C GLU A 56 -19.24 -5.65 11.38
N SER A 57 -18.43 -4.69 10.93
CA SER A 57 -17.06 -4.89 10.43
C SER A 57 -16.02 -4.94 11.55
N LEU A 58 -16.34 -4.49 12.78
CA LEU A 58 -15.39 -4.48 13.90
C LEU A 58 -14.89 -5.87 14.31
N ARG A 59 -15.64 -6.93 13.96
CA ARG A 59 -15.28 -8.32 14.26
C ARG A 59 -14.47 -8.99 13.15
N LYS A 60 -14.31 -8.35 12.00
CA LYS A 60 -13.58 -8.91 10.86
C LYS A 60 -12.08 -8.66 11.05
N VAL A 61 -11.29 -9.71 10.86
CA VAL A 61 -9.84 -9.62 10.73
C VAL A 61 -9.51 -9.61 9.24
N TYR A 62 -8.83 -8.57 8.79
CA TYR A 62 -8.43 -8.40 7.40
C TYR A 62 -7.03 -8.99 7.22
N SER A 63 -6.97 -10.28 6.89
CA SER A 63 -5.72 -11.02 6.86
C SER A 63 -5.70 -12.10 5.79
N ALA A 64 -4.52 -12.34 5.21
CA ALA A 64 -4.23 -13.53 4.43
C ALA A 64 -3.11 -14.34 5.09
N LYS A 65 -3.19 -15.66 4.91
CA LYS A 65 -2.23 -16.62 5.43
C LYS A 65 -1.85 -17.62 4.36
N LYS A 66 -0.57 -17.98 4.28
CA LYS A 66 -0.07 -18.99 3.34
C LYS A 66 1.24 -19.59 3.82
N ARG A 67 1.40 -20.89 3.59
CA ARG A 67 2.69 -21.57 3.68
C ARG A 67 3.53 -21.23 2.46
N ILE A 68 4.72 -20.69 2.67
CA ILE A 68 5.67 -20.34 1.62
C ILE A 68 6.90 -21.22 1.77
N MET A 69 7.27 -21.94 0.71
CA MET A 69 8.46 -22.79 0.69
C MET A 69 9.71 -21.92 0.53
N ASN A 70 10.73 -22.15 1.35
CA ASN A 70 11.97 -21.39 1.31
C ASN A 70 12.68 -21.56 -0.03
N SER A 71 12.79 -22.79 -0.50
CA SER A 71 13.43 -23.15 -1.77
C SER A 71 12.78 -22.53 -3.02
N GLU A 72 11.48 -22.25 -3.00
CA GLU A 72 10.73 -21.73 -4.15
C GLU A 72 10.40 -20.23 -4.03
N GLY A 73 10.35 -19.70 -2.81
CA GLY A 73 9.72 -18.41 -2.54
C GLY A 73 8.20 -18.47 -2.71
N GLY A 74 7.58 -17.35 -3.04
CA GLY A 74 6.14 -17.31 -3.29
C GLY A 74 5.52 -15.93 -3.17
N TYR A 75 4.20 -15.90 -3.11
CA TYR A 75 3.44 -14.66 -2.95
C TYR A 75 2.25 -14.88 -2.03
N LEU A 76 1.92 -13.85 -1.26
CA LEU A 76 0.74 -13.71 -0.43
C LEU A 76 0.01 -12.44 -0.84
N GLU A 77 -1.29 -12.51 -1.09
CA GLU A 77 -2.10 -11.35 -1.49
C GLU A 77 -3.41 -11.34 -0.73
N PHE A 78 -3.97 -10.15 -0.52
CA PHE A 78 -5.38 -10.01 -0.20
C PHE A 78 -5.96 -8.71 -0.77
N ASN A 79 -7.26 -8.78 -1.06
CA ASN A 79 -8.08 -7.68 -1.54
C ASN A 79 -9.37 -7.69 -0.71
N GLU A 80 -9.52 -6.69 0.15
CA GLU A 80 -10.61 -6.63 1.12
C GLU A 80 -11.30 -5.28 1.10
N ILE A 81 -12.62 -5.32 1.20
CA ILE A 81 -13.47 -4.13 1.27
C ILE A 81 -14.10 -4.07 2.65
N TYR A 82 -14.18 -2.88 3.23
CA TYR A 82 -14.95 -2.63 4.43
C TYR A 82 -15.81 -1.37 4.33
N GLU A 83 -16.91 -1.36 5.07
CA GLU A 83 -17.82 -0.23 5.16
C GLU A 83 -17.50 0.60 6.42
N THR A 84 -17.33 1.90 6.22
CA THR A 84 -17.17 2.88 7.29
C THR A 84 -18.51 3.15 7.96
N LYS A 85 -18.48 3.70 9.18
CA LYS A 85 -19.68 4.12 9.93
C LYS A 85 -20.59 5.08 9.14
N ASN A 86 -20.03 5.85 8.22
CA ASN A 86 -20.75 6.82 7.40
C ASN A 86 -21.24 6.24 6.05
N GLY A 87 -21.16 4.92 5.86
CA GLY A 87 -21.63 4.24 4.65
C GLY A 87 -20.70 4.35 3.43
N LYS A 88 -19.51 4.94 3.59
CA LYS A 88 -18.44 4.89 2.56
C LYS A 88 -17.72 3.55 2.59
N THR A 89 -17.14 3.14 1.48
CA THR A 89 -16.33 1.92 1.36
C THR A 89 -14.85 2.25 1.27
N ILE A 90 -14.02 1.51 2.01
CA ILE A 90 -12.57 1.51 1.85
C ILE A 90 -12.15 0.17 1.27
N ASN A 91 -11.27 0.22 0.28
CA ASN A 91 -10.69 -0.94 -0.34
C ASN A 91 -9.22 -1.07 0.04
N ILE A 92 -8.79 -2.26 0.43
CA ILE A 92 -7.43 -2.55 0.84
C ILE A 92 -6.89 -3.67 -0.06
N TYR A 93 -5.86 -3.34 -0.82
CA TYR A 93 -5.07 -4.29 -1.58
C TYR A 93 -3.69 -4.40 -0.97
N SER A 94 -3.16 -5.61 -0.91
CA SER A 94 -1.76 -5.80 -0.58
C SER A 94 -1.20 -7.09 -1.16
N SER A 95 0.09 -7.07 -1.45
CA SER A 95 0.86 -8.24 -1.83
C SER A 95 2.21 -8.26 -1.14
N LEU A 96 2.66 -9.46 -0.81
CA LEU A 96 3.97 -9.73 -0.23
C LEU A 96 4.62 -10.86 -1.04
N THR A 97 5.71 -10.52 -1.73
CA THR A 97 6.43 -11.44 -2.61
C THR A 97 7.73 -11.87 -1.94
N PHE A 98 7.94 -13.17 -1.86
CA PHE A 98 9.12 -13.81 -1.28
C PHE A 98 10.03 -14.32 -2.40
N PRO A 99 11.29 -13.89 -2.43
CA PRO A 99 12.28 -14.56 -3.26
C PRO A 99 12.59 -15.97 -2.72
N PRO A 100 13.13 -16.88 -3.54
CA PRO A 100 13.76 -18.11 -3.06
C PRO A 100 14.85 -17.83 -2.02
N ASN A 101 15.06 -18.78 -1.11
CA ASN A 101 16.03 -18.73 0.00
C ASN A 101 15.83 -17.49 0.88
N PHE A 102 14.58 -17.14 1.19
CA PHE A 102 14.25 -15.98 2.02
C PHE A 102 14.51 -16.22 3.50
N ILE A 103 14.35 -17.45 3.99
CA ILE A 103 14.59 -17.79 5.40
C ILE A 103 16.09 -17.72 5.67
N ASP A 104 16.44 -17.04 6.75
CA ASP A 104 17.79 -17.06 7.32
C ASP A 104 18.02 -18.42 7.99
N THR A 105 18.83 -19.27 7.37
CA THR A 105 19.06 -20.67 7.79
C THR A 105 20.25 -20.83 8.73
N ASP A 106 20.89 -19.72 9.15
CA ASP A 106 22.04 -19.77 10.07
C ASP A 106 21.61 -20.16 11.51
N ASP A 107 20.31 -20.23 11.80
CA ASP A 107 19.73 -20.82 13.00
C ASP A 107 19.38 -22.31 12.76
N ASP A 108 19.80 -23.19 13.69
CA ASP A 108 19.71 -24.67 13.71
C ASP A 108 18.26 -25.26 13.65
N ASP A 109 17.27 -24.41 13.36
CA ASP A 109 15.83 -24.71 13.25
C ASP A 109 15.27 -24.26 11.89
N SER A 110 16.09 -24.36 10.83
CA SER A 110 15.72 -23.93 9.48
C SER A 110 14.69 -24.88 8.87
N ASN A 111 13.42 -24.64 9.15
CA ASN A 111 12.32 -25.22 8.39
C ASN A 111 12.43 -24.78 6.92
N ASP A 112 12.18 -25.68 5.96
CA ASP A 112 12.16 -25.35 4.52
C ASP A 112 10.90 -24.55 4.12
N PHE A 113 10.14 -24.05 5.09
CA PHE A 113 8.94 -23.26 4.85
C PHE A 113 8.65 -22.35 6.04
N ALA A 114 7.82 -21.34 5.81
CA ALA A 114 7.22 -20.53 6.85
C ALA A 114 5.71 -20.36 6.62
N ASP A 115 4.92 -20.43 7.70
CA ASP A 115 3.50 -20.11 7.69
C ASP A 115 3.33 -18.60 7.89
N ILE A 116 3.23 -17.87 6.78
CA ILE A 116 3.19 -16.41 6.73
C ILE A 116 1.77 -15.90 6.98
N SER A 117 1.63 -14.83 7.76
CA SER A 117 0.41 -14.04 7.88
C SER A 117 0.71 -12.58 7.56
N MET A 118 -0.19 -11.94 6.83
CA MET A 118 -0.25 -10.49 6.62
C MET A 118 -1.61 -10.00 7.10
N THR A 119 -1.65 -8.99 7.95
CA THR A 119 -2.89 -8.48 8.55
C THR A 119 -2.93 -6.96 8.46
N ALA A 120 -3.96 -6.38 7.84
CA ALA A 120 -4.18 -4.94 7.89
C ALA A 120 -4.81 -4.52 9.23
N ASP A 121 -4.32 -3.41 9.76
CA ASP A 121 -4.93 -2.73 10.90
C ASP A 121 -6.23 -2.03 10.46
N THR A 122 -7.20 -1.95 11.37
CA THR A 122 -8.53 -1.39 11.09
C THR A 122 -8.68 0.08 11.50
N ARG A 123 -7.66 0.65 12.13
CA ARG A 123 -7.64 2.02 12.65
C ARG A 123 -6.57 2.88 11.98
N THR A 124 -5.61 2.27 11.32
CA THR A 124 -4.44 2.92 10.73
C THR A 124 -4.08 2.27 9.42
N CYS A 125 -3.47 3.02 8.51
CA CYS A 125 -2.90 2.52 7.26
C CYS A 125 -1.61 1.73 7.54
N SER A 126 -1.72 0.64 8.31
CA SER A 126 -0.62 -0.22 8.71
C SER A 126 -0.96 -1.70 8.54
N TYR A 127 0.09 -2.51 8.45
CA TYR A 127 0.07 -3.95 8.29
C TYR A 127 1.00 -4.58 9.32
N THR A 128 0.60 -5.74 9.82
CA THR A 128 1.43 -6.58 10.69
C THR A 128 1.73 -7.89 9.97
N PHE A 129 3.01 -8.27 9.97
CA PHE A 129 3.48 -9.54 9.40
C PHE A 129 3.92 -10.50 10.51
N THR A 130 3.60 -11.79 10.35
CA THR A 130 4.02 -12.84 11.29
C THR A 130 4.43 -14.11 10.53
N PRO A 131 5.31 -14.96 11.10
CA PRO A 131 5.93 -14.89 12.43
C PRO A 131 7.07 -13.88 12.52
N HIS A 132 7.54 -13.53 13.73
CA HIS A 132 8.78 -12.75 13.85
C HIS A 132 9.94 -13.54 13.23
N MET A 133 10.53 -13.03 12.15
CA MET A 133 11.64 -13.68 11.46
C MET A 133 12.52 -12.65 10.74
N LYS A 134 13.78 -13.03 10.55
CA LYS A 134 14.75 -12.31 9.71
C LYS A 134 14.85 -12.98 8.35
N PHE A 135 15.29 -12.21 7.36
CA PHE A 135 15.37 -12.66 5.98
C PHE A 135 16.80 -12.63 5.47
N ASN A 136 17.23 -13.72 4.84
CA ASN A 136 18.40 -13.74 3.99
C ASN A 136 18.11 -12.94 2.71
N ASN A 137 17.10 -13.38 1.94
CA ASN A 137 16.53 -12.61 0.83
C ASN A 137 15.21 -11.94 1.24
N LYS A 138 15.18 -10.61 1.23
CA LYS A 138 14.08 -9.80 1.79
C LYS A 138 12.82 -9.84 0.91
N PRO A 139 11.63 -10.04 1.49
CA PRO A 139 10.37 -9.90 0.77
C PRO A 139 10.13 -8.47 0.27
N ILE A 140 9.33 -8.37 -0.77
CA ILE A 140 8.87 -7.11 -1.35
C ILE A 140 7.37 -6.95 -1.10
N PHE A 141 7.00 -5.81 -0.52
CA PHE A 141 5.63 -5.46 -0.18
C PHE A 141 5.08 -4.39 -1.13
N ASN A 142 3.83 -4.58 -1.53
CA ASN A 142 3.01 -3.54 -2.15
C ASN A 142 1.71 -3.41 -1.36
N GLY A 143 1.26 -2.19 -1.14
CA GLY A 143 0.03 -1.91 -0.40
C GLY A 143 -0.71 -0.75 -1.03
N ARG A 144 -2.03 -0.83 -1.10
CA ARG A 144 -2.88 0.21 -1.67
C ARG A 144 -4.19 0.31 -0.90
N TYR A 145 -4.56 1.53 -0.56
CA TYR A 145 -5.85 1.90 -0.01
C TYR A 145 -6.59 2.76 -1.02
N GLU A 146 -7.90 2.55 -1.14
CA GLU A 146 -8.78 3.38 -1.98
C GLU A 146 -10.01 3.84 -1.17
N GLY A 147 -10.55 5.00 -1.53
CA GLY A 147 -11.71 5.61 -0.87
C GLY A 147 -11.37 6.41 0.38
N LEU A 148 -10.08 6.65 0.64
CA LEU A 148 -9.63 7.43 1.79
C LEU A 148 -9.98 8.92 1.63
N ASN A 149 -10.22 9.59 2.75
CA ASN A 149 -10.18 11.05 2.77
C ASN A 149 -8.76 11.50 3.09
N LEU A 150 -8.02 11.92 2.06
CA LEU A 150 -6.63 12.35 2.16
C LEU A 150 -6.49 13.88 2.23
N ALA A 151 -7.59 14.61 2.44
CA ALA A 151 -7.55 16.06 2.58
C ALA A 151 -6.67 16.48 3.77
N GLY A 152 -5.69 17.34 3.49
CA GLY A 152 -4.78 17.89 4.51
C GLY A 152 -3.54 17.04 4.77
N ILE A 153 -3.35 15.90 4.07
CA ILE A 153 -2.08 15.16 4.10
C ILE A 153 -0.97 16.03 3.51
N ASN A 154 0.16 16.09 4.22
CA ASN A 154 1.38 16.69 3.68
C ASN A 154 2.20 15.63 2.95
N THR A 155 2.11 15.58 1.63
CA THR A 155 2.79 14.56 0.81
C THR A 155 4.31 14.57 0.96
N ASP A 156 4.91 15.72 1.28
CA ASP A 156 6.37 15.84 1.47
C ASP A 156 6.84 15.19 2.79
N LYS A 157 5.92 15.02 3.75
CA LYS A 157 6.17 14.39 5.05
C LYS A 157 5.67 12.95 5.13
N LEU A 158 4.95 12.49 4.11
CA LEU A 158 4.42 11.14 4.09
C LEU A 158 5.57 10.13 3.97
N GLN A 159 5.58 9.17 4.87
CA GLN A 159 6.64 8.16 4.96
C GLN A 159 6.02 6.78 5.19
N PHE A 160 6.71 5.73 4.73
CA PHE A 160 6.37 4.35 5.04
C PHE A 160 7.47 3.75 5.91
N VAL A 161 7.11 3.40 7.14
CA VAL A 161 8.05 3.06 8.22
C VAL A 161 7.66 1.74 8.87
N PHE A 162 8.60 1.16 9.62
CA PHE A 162 8.29 0.11 10.58
C PHE A 162 8.37 0.62 12.01
N GLN A 163 7.63 -0.03 12.91
CA GLN A 163 7.70 0.22 14.35
C GLN A 163 8.42 -0.94 15.04
N SER A 164 9.50 -0.62 15.75
CA SER A 164 10.22 -1.57 16.59
C SER A 164 9.41 -1.94 17.84
N ASP A 165 9.83 -3.00 18.53
CA ASP A 165 9.22 -3.41 19.81
C ASP A 165 9.34 -2.34 20.91
N ALA A 166 10.34 -1.45 20.80
CA ALA A 166 10.52 -0.30 21.69
C ALA A 166 9.56 0.87 21.36
N GLY A 167 8.85 0.79 20.24
CA GLY A 167 7.94 1.83 19.75
C GLY A 167 8.58 2.82 18.79
N ASP A 168 9.90 2.76 18.59
CA ASP A 168 10.63 3.63 17.66
C ASP A 168 10.21 3.37 16.21
N LEU A 169 10.14 4.45 15.43
CA LEU A 169 9.88 4.40 14.00
C LEU A 169 11.18 4.41 13.21
N GLU A 170 11.31 3.47 12.29
CA GLU A 170 12.49 3.31 11.44
C GLU A 170 12.07 3.28 9.97
N PHE A 171 12.81 4.02 9.14
CA PHE A 171 12.57 4.06 7.70
C PHE A 171 12.93 2.75 7.02
N ILE A 172 12.15 2.39 6.01
CA ILE A 172 12.51 1.33 5.08
C ILE A 172 12.67 1.85 3.67
N ARG A 173 13.39 1.07 2.87
CA ARG A 173 13.57 1.34 1.46
C ARG A 173 12.32 0.92 0.69
N PHE A 174 11.86 1.77 -0.21
CA PHE A 174 10.79 1.50 -1.16
C PHE A 174 11.10 2.19 -2.49
N GLU A 175 10.33 1.89 -3.53
CA GLU A 175 10.49 2.54 -4.84
C GLU A 175 9.68 3.83 -4.93
N LYS A 176 8.40 3.76 -4.57
CA LYS A 176 7.46 4.87 -4.75
C LYS A 176 6.32 4.84 -3.75
N ILE A 177 5.90 6.04 -3.33
CA ILE A 177 4.61 6.28 -2.70
C ILE A 177 3.76 7.11 -3.67
N THR A 178 2.54 6.67 -3.94
CA THR A 178 1.56 7.42 -4.72
C THR A 178 0.45 7.92 -3.81
N VAL A 179 0.14 9.21 -3.89
CA VAL A 179 -0.98 9.85 -3.18
C VAL A 179 -1.86 10.52 -4.21
N ASP A 180 -3.10 10.07 -4.33
CA ASP A 180 -4.14 10.72 -5.12
C ASP A 180 -5.20 11.23 -4.15
N THR A 181 -5.12 12.52 -3.83
CA THR A 181 -6.04 13.16 -2.88
C THR A 181 -7.45 13.29 -3.42
N GLU A 182 -7.62 13.31 -4.74
CA GLU A 182 -8.93 13.46 -5.40
C GLU A 182 -9.69 12.13 -5.37
N ASN A 183 -9.03 11.04 -5.74
CA ASN A 183 -9.61 9.70 -5.77
C ASN A 183 -9.48 8.94 -4.44
N GLY A 184 -8.78 9.53 -3.46
CA GLY A 184 -8.58 8.92 -2.15
C GLY A 184 -7.69 7.67 -2.20
N VAL A 185 -6.66 7.68 -3.05
CA VAL A 185 -5.73 6.55 -3.23
C VAL A 185 -4.42 6.83 -2.52
N LEU A 186 -4.00 5.86 -1.71
CA LEU A 186 -2.69 5.83 -1.08
C LEU A 186 -2.02 4.50 -1.38
N GLU A 187 -0.85 4.52 -2.01
CA GLU A 187 -0.15 3.31 -2.46
C GLU A 187 1.34 3.37 -2.13
N ILE A 188 1.89 2.24 -1.71
CA ILE A 188 3.32 1.98 -1.55
C ILE A 188 3.73 0.88 -2.52
N GLN A 189 4.79 1.12 -3.29
CA GLN A 189 5.32 0.21 -4.29
C GLN A 189 6.72 -0.25 -3.91
N ASN A 190 6.92 -1.57 -4.00
CA ASN A 190 8.19 -2.26 -3.83
C ASN A 190 8.93 -1.92 -2.52
N ALA A 191 8.20 -1.87 -1.40
CA ALA A 191 8.79 -1.73 -0.07
C ALA A 191 9.57 -3.00 0.32
N ILE A 192 10.83 -2.83 0.72
CA ILE A 192 11.69 -3.94 1.15
C ILE A 192 11.41 -4.23 2.62
N ILE A 193 11.01 -5.45 2.94
CA ILE A 193 10.69 -5.89 4.31
C ILE A 193 11.91 -6.58 4.93
N PRO A 194 12.70 -5.90 5.80
CA PRO A 194 13.91 -6.48 6.38
C PRO A 194 13.65 -7.56 7.44
N HIS A 195 12.51 -7.50 8.12
CA HIS A 195 12.07 -8.45 9.13
C HIS A 195 10.56 -8.31 9.32
N PHE A 196 9.91 -9.29 9.93
CA PHE A 196 8.48 -9.18 10.23
C PHE A 196 8.20 -8.44 11.52
N CYS A 197 7.37 -7.41 11.39
CA CYS A 197 6.87 -6.53 12.45
C CYS A 197 5.68 -5.74 11.88
N ARG A 198 5.38 -4.57 12.46
CA ARG A 198 4.34 -3.65 11.99
C ARG A 198 4.95 -2.58 11.08
N TYR A 199 4.32 -2.38 9.92
CA TYR A 199 4.70 -1.38 8.92
C TYR A 199 3.50 -0.51 8.57
N GLY A 200 3.69 0.76 8.22
CA GLY A 200 2.58 1.60 7.82
C GLY A 200 2.98 3.01 7.44
N PHE A 201 1.96 3.79 7.06
CA PHE A 201 2.13 5.19 6.70
C PHE A 201 2.07 6.12 7.92
N VAL A 202 2.95 7.10 7.94
CA VAL A 202 2.99 8.20 8.91
C VAL A 202 3.04 9.52 8.16
N ASN A 203 2.39 10.55 8.70
CA ASN A 203 2.29 11.88 8.08
C ASN A 203 2.33 12.97 9.14
#